data_AF-A0A088EXI3-F1
#
_entry.id   AF-A0A088EXI3-F1
#
_cell.length_a   1.000
_cell.length_b   1.000
_cell.length_c   1.000
_cell.angle_alpha   90.00
_cell.angle_beta   90.00
_cell.angle_gamma   90.00
#
_symmetry.space_group_name_H-M   'P 1'
#
loop_
_entity.id
_entity.type
_entity.pdbx_description
1 polymer ?
#
loop_
_entity_poly.entity_id
_entity_poly.type
_entity_poly.pdbx_seq_one_letter_code
_entity_poly.pdbx_strand_id
1 'polypeptide(L)'
;MGYAKERKKLEKLSEKTVSLQHFDSANLAIITDIFEQYSHTIRILKNKDTATFNELYTTELQEVKKCKTALKVAEEVDRQIHFMEYKDTLLDAIAKTITATLSIA
;
A
#
# COMPACT_ATOMS: atom_id res chain seq x y z
N MET A 1 -22.88 2.78 -6.55
CA MET A 1 -21.53 2.22 -6.30
C MET A 1 -20.63 3.29 -5.66
N GLY A 2 -20.52 3.29 -4.33
CA GLY A 2 -19.91 4.41 -3.57
C GLY A 2 -18.39 4.58 -3.68
N TYR A 3 -17.66 3.56 -4.17
CA TYR A 3 -16.19 3.49 -4.09
C TYR A 3 -15.48 3.35 -5.44
N ALA A 4 -16.19 3.47 -6.57
CA ALA A 4 -15.63 3.18 -7.90
C ALA A 4 -14.40 4.06 -8.24
N LYS A 5 -14.39 5.32 -7.78
CA LYS A 5 -13.28 6.26 -8.00
C LYS A 5 -12.04 5.84 -7.22
N GLU A 6 -12.18 5.56 -5.93
CA GLU A 6 -11.10 5.11 -5.06
C GLU A 6 -10.56 3.75 -5.49
N ARG A 7 -11.44 2.81 -5.87
CA ARG A 7 -11.05 1.50 -6.39
C ARG A 7 -10.19 1.62 -7.64
N LYS A 8 -10.60 2.42 -8.63
CA LYS A 8 -9.81 2.65 -9.85
C LYS A 8 -8.44 3.27 -9.56
N LYS A 9 -8.32 4.08 -8.50
CA LYS A 9 -7.02 4.61 -8.06
C LYS A 9 -6.16 3.49 -7.46
N LEU A 10 -6.73 2.65 -6.60
CA LEU A 10 -6.04 1.51 -5.99
C LEU A 10 -5.57 0.49 -7.03
N GLU A 11 -6.39 0.18 -8.04
CA GLU A 11 -6.01 -0.72 -9.15
C GLU A 11 -4.75 -0.21 -9.87
N LYS A 12 -4.71 1.09 -10.21
CA LYS A 12 -3.51 1.71 -10.81
C LYS A 12 -2.29 1.70 -9.89
N LEU A 13 -2.49 1.87 -8.58
CA LEU A 13 -1.39 1.77 -7.62
C LEU A 13 -0.86 0.34 -7.57
N SER A 14 -1.74 -0.67 -7.56
CA SER A 14 -1.38 -2.08 -7.60
C SER A 14 -0.50 -2.42 -8.82
N GLU A 15 -0.95 -2.03 -10.03
CA GLU A 15 -0.20 -2.23 -11.27
C GLU A 15 1.22 -1.65 -11.21
N LYS A 16 1.36 -0.43 -10.68
CA LYS A 16 2.66 0.23 -10.50
C LYS A 16 3.53 -0.47 -9.46
N THR A 17 2.95 -0.97 -8.37
CA THR A 17 3.70 -1.68 -7.33
C THR A 17 4.27 -3.00 -7.87
N VAL A 18 3.50 -3.73 -8.68
CA VAL A 18 3.92 -5.01 -9.29
C VAL A 18 5.16 -4.83 -10.17
N SER A 19 5.31 -3.71 -10.87
CA SER A 19 6.45 -3.47 -11.76
C SER A 19 7.77 -3.15 -11.03
N LEU A 20 7.76 -2.98 -9.70
CA LEU A 20 8.98 -2.73 -8.92
C LEU A 20 9.71 -4.05 -8.65
N GLN A 21 10.95 -4.18 -9.12
CA GLN A 21 11.68 -5.45 -9.09
C GLN A 21 12.93 -5.43 -8.21
N HIS A 22 13.55 -4.27 -8.02
CA HIS A 22 14.79 -4.14 -7.26
C HIS A 22 14.87 -2.81 -6.52
N PHE A 23 15.72 -2.78 -5.51
CA PHE A 23 16.04 -1.58 -4.76
C PHE A 23 16.99 -0.70 -5.57
N ASP A 24 16.51 0.48 -5.93
CA ASP A 24 17.31 1.58 -6.44
C ASP A 24 16.61 2.91 -6.06
N SER A 25 17.27 4.04 -6.32
CA SER A 25 16.73 5.35 -5.95
C SER A 25 15.42 5.72 -6.68
N ALA A 26 15.23 5.27 -7.92
CA ALA A 26 14.02 5.54 -8.68
C ALA A 26 12.85 4.70 -8.15
N ASN A 27 13.05 3.39 -7.96
CA ASN A 27 12.05 2.49 -7.40
C ASN A 27 11.70 2.86 -5.95
N LEU A 28 12.67 3.34 -5.17
CA LEU A 28 12.44 3.87 -3.82
C LEU A 28 11.53 5.12 -3.83
N ALA A 29 11.75 6.04 -4.77
CA ALA A 29 10.90 7.20 -4.93
C ALA A 29 9.48 6.79 -5.35
N ILE A 30 9.36 5.84 -6.28
CA ILE A 30 8.06 5.34 -6.77
C ILE A 30 7.27 4.66 -5.65
N ILE A 31 7.87 3.73 -4.91
CA ILE A 31 7.16 3.03 -3.82
C ILE A 31 6.73 3.99 -2.70
N THR A 32 7.52 5.04 -2.45
CA THR A 32 7.19 6.06 -1.46
C THR A 32 5.96 6.86 -1.88
N ASP A 33 5.89 7.30 -3.14
CA ASP A 33 4.71 7.97 -3.71
C ASP A 33 3.47 7.06 -3.69
N ILE A 34 3.62 5.80 -4.09
CA ILE A 34 2.52 4.80 -4.04
C ILE A 34 1.98 4.68 -2.62
N PHE A 35 2.87 4.54 -1.63
CA PHE A 35 2.47 4.44 -0.23
C PHE A 35 1.72 5.67 0.27
N GLU A 36 2.18 6.88 -0.07
CA GLU A 36 1.49 8.12 0.31
C GLU A 36 0.08 8.19 -0.30
N GLN A 37 -0.03 7.83 -1.58
CA GLN A 37 -1.32 7.76 -2.25
C GLN A 37 -2.24 6.69 -1.67
N TYR A 38 -1.71 5.51 -1.33
CA TYR A 38 -2.45 4.44 -0.67
C TYR A 38 -2.93 4.89 0.71
N SER A 39 -2.02 5.37 1.57
CA SER A 39 -2.29 5.86 2.93
C SER A 39 -3.40 6.93 2.95
N HIS A 40 -3.36 7.87 2.01
CA HIS A 40 -4.40 8.87 1.86
C HIS A 40 -5.75 8.26 1.44
N THR A 41 -5.71 7.32 0.48
CA THR A 41 -6.93 6.67 -0.05
C THR A 41 -7.62 5.81 1.02
N ILE A 42 -6.87 5.00 1.77
CA ILE A 42 -7.46 4.18 2.84
C ILE A 42 -8.04 5.04 3.97
N ARG A 43 -7.44 6.20 4.27
CA ARG A 43 -8.00 7.16 5.23
C ARG A 43 -9.34 7.74 4.75
N ILE A 44 -9.46 8.07 3.47
CA ILE A 44 -10.73 8.53 2.88
C ILE A 44 -11.79 7.42 3.00
N LEU A 45 -11.45 6.19 2.62
CA LEU A 45 -12.36 5.05 2.69
C LEU A 45 -12.82 4.78 4.13
N LYS A 46 -11.91 4.79 5.10
CA LYS A 46 -12.19 4.65 6.53
C LYS A 46 -13.10 5.76 7.07
N ASN A 47 -12.97 6.98 6.57
CA ASN A 47 -13.87 8.07 6.96
C ASN A 47 -15.27 7.96 6.31
N LYS A 48 -15.37 7.33 5.13
CA LYS A 48 -16.65 7.07 4.47
C LYS A 48 -17.40 5.89 5.10
N ASP A 49 -16.66 4.84 5.44
CA ASP A 49 -17.19 3.60 5.99
C ASP A 49 -16.16 3.01 6.96
N THR A 50 -16.30 3.41 8.22
CA THR A 50 -15.39 2.95 9.27
C THR A 50 -15.58 1.46 9.54
N ALA A 51 -16.79 0.92 9.41
CA ALA A 51 -17.06 -0.48 9.72
C ALA A 51 -16.25 -1.42 8.83
N THR A 52 -16.14 -1.11 7.53
CA THR A 52 -15.39 -1.95 6.60
C THR A 52 -13.89 -1.65 6.56
N PHE A 53 -13.47 -0.38 6.62
CA PHE A 53 -12.08 -0.01 6.34
C PHE A 53 -11.23 0.29 7.58
N ASN A 54 -11.79 0.20 8.80
CA ASN A 54 -11.02 0.51 10.00
C ASN A 54 -9.84 -0.46 10.20
N GLU A 55 -10.07 -1.77 10.05
CA GLU A 55 -9.01 -2.77 10.21
C GLU A 55 -7.89 -2.60 9.19
N LEU A 56 -8.24 -2.37 7.92
CA LEU A 56 -7.27 -2.06 6.86
C LEU A 56 -6.43 -0.80 7.19
N TYR A 57 -7.04 0.20 7.85
CA TYR A 57 -6.34 1.42 8.26
C TYR A 57 -5.48 1.24 9.53
N THR A 58 -5.94 0.46 10.51
CA THR A 58 -5.26 0.32 11.80
C THR A 58 -4.27 -0.83 11.84
N THR A 59 -4.41 -1.80 10.96
CA THR A 59 -3.57 -3.02 10.91
C THR A 59 -2.69 -3.00 9.67
N GLU A 60 -3.28 -3.18 8.47
CA GLU A 60 -2.51 -3.33 7.22
C GLU A 60 -1.63 -2.11 6.94
N LEU A 61 -2.17 -0.89 7.04
CA LEU A 61 -1.37 0.33 6.87
C LEU A 61 -0.21 0.44 7.87
N GLN A 62 -0.37 -0.08 9.09
CA GLN A 62 0.70 -0.06 10.09
C GLN A 62 1.78 -1.09 9.79
N GLU A 63 1.41 -2.24 9.27
CA GLU A 63 2.36 -3.25 8.79
C GLU A 63 3.21 -2.69 7.65
N VAL A 64 2.58 -2.06 6.67
CA VAL A 64 3.29 -1.38 5.57
C VAL A 64 4.26 -0.30 6.10
N LYS A 65 3.87 0.46 7.14
CA LYS A 65 4.75 1.44 7.79
C LYS A 65 5.94 0.80 8.51
N LYS A 66 5.76 -0.39 9.09
CA LYS A 66 6.86 -1.15 9.71
C LYS A 66 7.88 -1.56 8.64
N CYS A 67 7.44 -2.12 7.51
CA CYS A 67 8.33 -2.48 6.40
C CYS A 67 9.06 -1.25 5.83
N LYS A 68 8.35 -0.12 5.65
CA LYS A 68 8.98 1.15 5.26
C LYS A 68 10.07 1.59 6.25
N THR A 69 9.82 1.43 7.54
CA THR A 69 10.79 1.80 8.58
C THR A 69 11.98 0.84 8.60
N ALA A 70 11.73 -0.47 8.46
CA ALA A 70 12.77 -1.50 8.34
C ALA A 70 13.72 -1.19 7.17
N LEU A 71 13.19 -0.90 5.99
CA LEU A 71 13.99 -0.50 4.83
C LEU A 71 14.83 0.76 5.10
N LYS A 72 14.29 1.74 5.84
CA LYS A 72 15.01 2.99 6.15
C LYS A 72 16.22 2.76 7.05
N VAL A 73 16.12 1.83 8.00
CA VAL A 73 17.18 1.53 8.97
C VAL A 73 18.07 0.35 8.54
N ALA A 74 17.75 -0.29 7.41
CA ALA A 74 18.46 -1.44 6.88
C ALA A 74 19.91 -1.10 6.49
N GLU A 75 20.80 -2.03 6.79
CA GLU A 75 22.15 -2.05 6.23
C GLU A 75 22.11 -2.28 4.72
N GLU A 76 23.14 -1.86 3.99
CA GLU A 76 23.12 -1.89 2.52
C GLU A 76 22.91 -3.31 1.96
N VAL A 77 23.44 -4.31 2.66
CA VAL A 77 23.31 -5.73 2.29
C VAL A 77 21.87 -6.25 2.37
N ASP A 78 21.03 -5.66 3.23
CA ASP A 78 19.66 -6.11 3.49
C ASP A 78 18.60 -5.23 2.79
N ARG A 79 19.00 -4.10 2.19
CA ARG A 79 18.06 -3.16 1.56
C ARG A 79 17.21 -3.79 0.47
N GLN A 80 17.78 -4.69 -0.33
CA GLN A 80 17.01 -5.39 -1.37
C GLN A 80 15.91 -6.27 -0.75
N ILE A 81 16.22 -6.99 0.34
CA ILE A 81 15.26 -7.86 1.03
C ILE A 81 14.12 -7.02 1.61
N HIS A 82 14.46 -6.00 2.41
CA HIS A 82 13.46 -5.12 3.01
C HIS A 82 12.66 -4.31 2.00
N PHE A 83 13.24 -3.99 0.84
CA PHE A 83 12.51 -3.35 -0.24
C PHE A 83 11.44 -4.27 -0.83
N MET A 84 11.79 -5.54 -1.05
CA MET A 84 10.84 -6.53 -1.54
C MET A 84 9.74 -6.81 -0.52
N GLU A 85 10.08 -6.95 0.76
CA GLU A 85 9.10 -7.06 1.84
C GLU A 85 8.14 -5.86 1.86
N TYR A 86 8.68 -4.64 1.80
CA TYR A 86 7.85 -3.43 1.75
C TYR A 86 6.93 -3.40 0.54
N LYS A 87 7.44 -3.78 -0.64
CA LYS A 87 6.65 -3.88 -1.87
C LYS A 87 5.51 -4.88 -1.73
N ASP A 88 5.81 -6.08 -1.26
CA ASP A 88 4.84 -7.17 -1.19
C ASP A 88 3.76 -6.89 -0.14
N THR A 89 4.13 -6.38 1.04
CA THR A 89 3.17 -5.93 2.06
C THR A 89 2.29 -4.79 1.55
N LEU A 90 2.85 -3.80 0.83
CA LEU A 90 2.07 -2.71 0.26
C LEU A 90 1.10 -3.20 -0.81
N LEU A 91 1.55 -4.12 -1.67
CA LEU A 91 0.73 -4.72 -2.71
C LEU A 91 -0.46 -5.50 -2.11
N ASP A 92 -0.20 -6.32 -1.09
CA ASP A 92 -1.23 -7.07 -0.38
C ASP A 92 -2.26 -6.15 0.29
N ALA A 93 -1.79 -5.10 0.98
CA ALA A 93 -2.67 -4.11 1.60
C ALA A 93 -3.56 -3.38 0.57
N ILE A 94 -3.02 -3.05 -0.61
CA ILE A 94 -3.79 -2.48 -1.73
C ILE A 94 -4.83 -3.48 -2.22
N ALA A 95 -4.44 -4.74 -2.44
CA ALA A 95 -5.32 -5.79 -2.95
C ALA A 95 -6.49 -6.07 -1.98
N LYS A 96 -6.21 -6.23 -0.68
CA LYS A 96 -7.24 -6.36 0.37
C LYS A 96 -8.21 -5.18 0.36
N THR A 97 -7.70 -3.97 0.19
CA THR A 97 -8.54 -2.76 0.13
C THR A 97 -9.44 -2.75 -1.10
N ILE A 98 -8.92 -3.16 -2.27
CA ILE A 98 -9.72 -3.31 -3.50
C ILE A 98 -10.84 -4.33 -3.29
N THR A 99 -10.53 -5.50 -2.73
CA THR A 99 -11.51 -6.54 -2.43
C THR A 99 -12.61 -6.02 -1.52
N ALA A 100 -12.25 -5.32 -0.43
CA ALA A 100 -13.21 -4.71 0.46
C ALA A 100 -14.14 -3.72 -0.27
N THR A 101 -13.65 -2.95 -1.25
CA THR A 101 -14.51 -2.07 -2.06
C THR A 101 -15.49 -2.80 -2.98
N LEU A 102 -15.24 -4.08 -3.29
CA LEU A 102 -16.10 -4.93 -4.13
C LEU A 102 -17.11 -5.73 -3.30
N SER A 103 -16.75 -6.14 -2.08
CA SER A 103 -17.64 -6.89 -1.19
C SER A 103 -18.87 -6.11 -0.70
N ILE A 104 -18.86 -4.78 -0.85
CA ILE A 104 -19.94 -3.86 -0.46
C ILE A 104 -20.73 -3.37 -1.70
N ALA A 105 -20.39 -3.86 -2.91
CA ALA A 105 -20.93 -3.36 -4.18
C ALA A 105 -22.23 -4.04 -4.60
#